data_AF-A0A1H7JX43-F1
#
_entry.id   AF-A0A1H7JX43-F1
#
_cell.length_a   1.000
_cell.length_b   1.000
_cell.length_c   1.000
_cell.angle_alpha   90.00
_cell.angle_beta   90.00
_cell.angle_gamma   90.00
#
_symmetry.space_group_name_H-M   'P 1'
#
loop_
_entity.id
_entity.type
_entity.pdbx_description
1 polymer ?
#
loop_
_entity_poly.entity_id
_entity_poly.type
_entity_poly.pdbx_seq_one_letter_code
_entity_poly.pdbx_strand_id
1 'polypeptide(L)'
;MEPTQPLLDALHGITWLLVFISACGLVLSVCFVILVVNVVSVMKENRNSRRGDLKEVELEDLLASGQSKAAKFAATEWISLEPRRPEAHWALAKAHYQLGELAEAKQVLNGLMKIAPEEDYRVDAWLELVETEFTERRPKPVN
;
A
#
# COMPACT_ATOMS: atom_id res chain seq x y z
N MET A 1 19.81 -40.37 63.00
CA MET A 1 20.15 -39.99 61.62
C MET A 1 18.83 -39.62 60.97
N GLU A 2 18.52 -38.33 60.96
CA GLU A 2 17.24 -37.83 60.47
C GLU A 2 17.09 -38.13 58.96
N PRO A 3 15.89 -38.51 58.50
CA PRO A 3 15.66 -38.79 57.09
C PRO A 3 15.73 -37.47 56.32
N THR A 4 16.86 -37.22 55.65
CA THR A 4 17.09 -36.05 54.81
C THR A 4 16.40 -36.14 53.44
N GLN A 5 15.86 -37.31 53.10
CA GLN A 5 15.13 -37.59 51.86
C GLN A 5 13.89 -36.70 51.62
N PRO A 6 12.94 -36.53 52.57
CA PRO A 6 11.77 -35.68 52.36
C PRO A 6 12.11 -34.19 52.13
N LEU A 7 13.21 -33.70 52.72
CA LEU A 7 13.67 -32.33 52.50
C LEU A 7 14.25 -32.13 51.10
N LEU A 8 14.93 -33.15 50.55
CA LEU A 8 15.51 -33.12 49.22
C LEU A 8 14.44 -33.16 48.12
N ASP A 9 13.36 -33.92 48.34
CA ASP A 9 12.21 -33.98 47.41
C ASP A 9 11.44 -32.66 47.38
N ALA A 10 11.23 -32.02 48.55
CA ALA A 10 10.62 -30.70 48.62
C ALA A 10 11.44 -29.63 47.88
N LEU A 11 12.78 -29.67 47.99
CA LEU A 11 13.69 -28.76 47.30
C LEU A 11 13.64 -28.92 45.78
N HIS A 12 13.58 -30.16 45.28
CA HIS A 12 13.41 -30.44 43.85
C HIS A 12 12.09 -29.91 43.31
N GLY A 13 10.98 -30.07 44.06
CA GLY A 13 9.67 -29.54 43.68
C GLY A 13 9.66 -28.02 43.54
N ILE A 14 10.27 -27.31 44.50
CA ILE A 14 10.39 -25.84 44.47
C ILE A 14 11.22 -25.38 43.27
N THR A 15 12.31 -26.09 42.95
CA THR A 15 13.20 -25.72 41.84
C THR A 15 12.49 -25.83 40.49
N TRP A 16 11.73 -26.91 40.26
CA TRP A 16 10.92 -27.07 39.05
C TRP A 16 9.79 -26.04 38.95
N LEU A 17 9.17 -25.66 40.07
CA LEU A 17 8.15 -24.60 40.10
C LEU A 17 8.75 -23.24 39.69
N LEU A 18 9.93 -22.89 40.20
CA LEU A 18 10.62 -21.64 39.83
C LEU A 18 10.99 -21.61 38.34
N VAL A 19 11.48 -22.73 37.80
CA VAL A 19 11.77 -22.86 36.36
C VAL A 19 10.50 -22.69 35.53
N PHE A 20 9.37 -23.26 35.96
CA PHE A 20 8.10 -23.12 35.24
C PHE A 20 7.59 -21.68 35.24
N ILE A 21 7.68 -20.99 36.38
CA ILE A 21 7.29 -19.57 36.50
C ILE A 21 8.18 -18.69 35.60
N SER A 22 9.50 -18.93 35.61
CA SER A 22 10.44 -18.23 34.75
C SER A 22 10.14 -18.46 33.26
N ALA A 23 9.85 -19.70 32.87
CA ALA A 23 9.47 -20.05 31.50
C ALA A 23 8.15 -19.37 31.08
N CYS A 24 7.13 -19.36 31.93
CA CYS A 24 5.88 -18.65 31.67
C CYS A 24 6.11 -17.14 31.49
N GLY A 25 6.97 -16.52 32.30
CA GLY A 25 7.33 -15.11 32.16
C GLY A 25 7.98 -14.80 30.82
N LEU A 26 8.90 -15.65 30.36
CA LEU A 26 9.52 -15.52 29.04
C LEU A 26 8.49 -15.66 27.90
N VAL A 27 7.59 -16.64 27.99
CA VAL A 27 6.53 -16.83 26.98
C VAL A 27 5.61 -15.61 26.93
N LEU A 28 5.19 -15.07 28.09
CA LEU A 28 4.36 -13.86 28.15
C LEU A 28 5.09 -12.65 27.55
N SER A 29 6.39 -12.50 27.83
CA SER A 29 7.21 -11.42 27.25
C SER A 29 7.28 -11.53 25.73
N VAL A 30 7.51 -12.74 25.20
CA VAL A 30 7.54 -12.99 23.74
C VAL A 30 6.17 -12.71 23.11
N CYS A 31 5.09 -13.20 23.70
CA CYS A 31 3.73 -12.93 23.24
C CYS A 31 3.42 -11.43 23.23
N PHE A 32 3.85 -10.70 24.26
CA PHE A 32 3.68 -9.26 24.32
C PHE A 32 4.42 -8.54 23.20
N VAL A 33 5.68 -8.91 22.91
CA VAL A 33 6.44 -8.33 21.80
C VAL A 33 5.76 -8.61 20.45
N ILE A 34 5.28 -9.84 20.23
CA ILE A 34 4.56 -10.21 19.01
C ILE A 34 3.30 -9.35 18.85
N LEU A 35 2.52 -9.18 19.92
CA LEU A 35 1.32 -8.34 19.90
C LEU A 35 1.65 -6.89 19.59
N VAL A 36 2.68 -6.32 20.22
CA VAL A 36 3.10 -4.94 19.98
C VAL A 36 3.53 -4.74 18.53
N VAL A 37 4.36 -5.64 17.98
CA VAL A 37 4.81 -5.57 16.58
C VAL A 37 3.61 -5.66 15.63
N ASN A 38 2.68 -6.58 15.90
CA ASN A 38 1.49 -6.74 15.06
C ASN A 38 0.60 -5.48 15.11
N VAL A 39 0.34 -4.92 16.29
CA VAL A 39 -0.42 -3.68 16.46
C VAL A 39 0.24 -2.51 15.74
N VAL A 40 1.56 -2.36 15.85
CA VAL A 40 2.30 -1.30 15.15
C VAL A 40 2.23 -1.47 13.63
N SER A 41 2.33 -2.71 13.13
CA SER A 41 2.20 -3.02 11.71
C SER A 41 0.82 -2.61 11.19
N VAL A 42 -0.24 -3.04 11.87
CA VAL A 42 -1.63 -2.71 11.53
C VAL A 42 -1.88 -1.20 11.60
N MET A 43 -1.35 -0.52 12.62
CA MET A 43 -1.51 0.93 12.78
C MET A 43 -0.80 1.71 11.66
N LYS A 44 0.39 1.27 11.26
CA LYS A 44 1.15 1.86 10.16
C LYS A 44 0.42 1.68 8.82
N GLU A 45 -0.09 0.49 8.57
CA GLU A 45 -0.85 0.18 7.36
C GLU A 45 -2.14 1.00 7.30
N ASN A 46 -2.94 1.02 8.37
CA ASN A 46 -4.18 1.81 8.43
C ASN A 46 -3.92 3.32 8.25
N ARG A 47 -2.83 3.85 8.82
CA ARG A 47 -2.45 5.26 8.60
C ARG A 47 -2.09 5.53 7.13
N ASN A 48 -1.36 4.63 6.50
CA ASN A 48 -0.97 4.78 5.09
C ASN A 48 -2.18 4.66 4.15
N SER A 49 -3.10 3.72 4.40
CA SER A 49 -4.33 3.60 3.63
C SER A 49 -5.19 4.86 3.74
N ARG A 50 -5.50 5.32 4.96
CA ARG A 50 -6.28 6.55 5.16
C ARG A 50 -5.67 7.79 4.50
N ARG A 51 -4.33 7.89 4.48
CA ARG A 51 -3.65 9.00 3.82
C ARG A 51 -3.73 8.89 2.30
N GLY A 52 -3.71 7.67 1.76
CA GLY A 52 -3.95 7.42 0.34
C GLY A 52 -5.37 7.83 -0.07
N ASP A 53 -6.37 7.35 0.67
CA ASP A 53 -7.79 7.65 0.41
C ASP A 53 -8.05 9.17 0.37
N LEU A 54 -7.46 9.93 1.31
CA LEU A 54 -7.60 11.39 1.34
C LEU A 54 -7.01 12.06 0.10
N LYS A 55 -5.83 11.63 -0.35
CA LYS A 55 -5.17 12.17 -1.54
C LYS A 55 -5.93 11.80 -2.81
N GLU A 56 -6.51 10.62 -2.85
CA GLU A 56 -7.37 10.19 -3.96
C GLU A 56 -8.55 11.14 -4.11
N VAL A 57 -9.28 11.40 -3.02
CA VAL A 57 -10.43 12.33 -3.02
C VAL A 57 -10.01 13.73 -3.45
N GLU A 58 -8.88 14.25 -2.96
CA GLU A 58 -8.36 15.55 -3.38
C GLU A 58 -8.06 15.60 -4.88
N LEU A 59 -7.42 14.55 -5.42
CA LEU A 59 -7.11 14.47 -6.84
C LEU A 59 -8.37 14.34 -7.71
N GLU A 60 -9.36 13.59 -7.26
CA GLU A 60 -10.65 13.51 -7.94
C GLU A 60 -11.37 14.86 -7.99
N ASP A 61 -11.32 15.64 -6.90
CA ASP A 61 -11.87 17.00 -6.86
C ASP A 61 -11.11 17.95 -7.82
N LEU A 62 -9.78 17.87 -7.86
CA LEU A 62 -8.97 18.64 -8.82
C LEU A 62 -9.30 18.27 -10.28
N LEU A 63 -9.49 16.99 -10.58
CA LEU A 63 -9.87 16.51 -11.91
C LEU A 63 -11.31 16.92 -12.28
N ALA A 64 -12.23 16.88 -11.32
CA ALA A 64 -13.63 17.27 -11.52
C ALA A 64 -13.80 18.78 -11.71
N SER A 65 -13.00 19.58 -11.00
CA SER A 65 -12.97 21.04 -11.14
C SER A 65 -12.23 21.53 -12.40
N GLY A 66 -11.71 20.61 -13.23
CA GLY A 66 -10.97 20.93 -14.45
C GLY A 66 -9.55 21.47 -14.20
N GLN A 67 -9.05 21.37 -12.96
CA GLN A 67 -7.70 21.77 -12.57
C GLN A 67 -6.67 20.68 -12.91
N SER A 68 -6.71 20.16 -14.14
CA SER A 68 -5.93 18.98 -14.55
C SER A 68 -4.41 19.19 -14.43
N LYS A 69 -3.91 20.43 -14.54
CA LYS A 69 -2.49 20.76 -14.29
C LYS A 69 -2.11 20.56 -12.82
N ALA A 70 -2.95 21.00 -11.90
CA ALA A 70 -2.73 20.81 -10.47
C ALA A 70 -2.85 19.33 -10.11
N ALA A 71 -3.84 18.63 -10.67
CA ALA A 71 -4.01 17.19 -10.50
C ALA A 71 -2.77 16.42 -10.97
N LYS A 72 -2.22 16.75 -12.15
CA LYS A 72 -0.98 16.16 -12.67
C LYS A 72 0.20 16.35 -11.71
N PHE A 73 0.36 17.56 -11.18
CA PHE A 73 1.43 17.87 -10.23
C PHE A 73 1.29 17.06 -8.93
N ALA A 74 0.11 17.09 -8.31
CA ALA A 74 -0.18 16.37 -7.07
C ALA A 74 -0.07 14.85 -7.24
N ALA A 75 -0.52 14.30 -8.36
CA ALA A 75 -0.38 12.88 -8.67
C ALA A 75 1.09 12.48 -8.83
N THR A 76 1.91 13.31 -9.49
CA THR A 76 3.35 13.06 -9.65
C THR A 76 4.08 13.08 -8.30
N GLU A 77 3.72 14.01 -7.41
CA GLU A 77 4.23 14.04 -6.04
C GLU A 77 3.83 12.77 -5.28
N TRP A 78 2.57 12.34 -5.41
CA TRP A 78 2.12 11.12 -4.75
C TRP A 78 2.85 9.88 -5.25
N ILE A 79 3.06 9.74 -6.56
CA ILE A 79 3.88 8.65 -7.13
C ILE A 79 5.32 8.71 -6.59
N SER A 80 5.89 9.91 -6.43
CA SER A 80 7.25 10.06 -5.88
C SER A 80 7.36 9.57 -4.44
N LEU A 81 6.28 9.72 -3.66
CA LEU A 81 6.21 9.23 -2.27
C LEU A 81 5.85 7.75 -2.18
N GLU A 82 4.96 7.28 -3.06
CA GLU A 82 4.41 5.93 -3.06
C GLU A 82 4.37 5.35 -4.50
N PRO A 83 5.53 4.90 -5.04
CA PRO A 83 5.66 4.54 -6.46
C PRO A 83 4.84 3.32 -6.91
N ARG A 84 4.29 2.56 -5.96
CA ARG A 84 3.53 1.33 -6.25
C ARG A 84 2.02 1.50 -6.06
N ARG A 85 1.55 2.73 -5.83
CA ARG A 85 0.12 3.00 -5.66
C ARG A 85 -0.57 3.13 -7.02
N PRO A 86 -1.52 2.24 -7.36
CA PRO A 86 -2.22 2.31 -8.64
C PRO A 86 -3.10 3.56 -8.75
N GLU A 87 -3.69 4.03 -7.65
CA GLU A 87 -4.60 5.19 -7.62
C GLU A 87 -3.89 6.48 -8.07
N ALA A 88 -2.63 6.66 -7.64
CA ALA A 88 -1.81 7.80 -8.02
C ALA A 88 -1.49 7.80 -9.53
N HIS A 89 -1.23 6.63 -10.11
CA HIS A 89 -0.99 6.45 -11.54
C HIS A 89 -2.28 6.68 -12.34
N TRP A 90 -3.43 6.23 -11.83
CA TRP A 90 -4.74 6.50 -12.40
C TRP A 90 -5.04 7.99 -12.46
N ALA A 91 -4.84 8.72 -11.36
CA ALA A 91 -5.03 10.15 -11.31
C ALA A 91 -4.11 10.87 -12.31
N LEU A 92 -2.85 10.44 -12.43
CA LEU A 92 -1.90 10.99 -13.39
C LEU A 92 -2.36 10.75 -14.85
N ALA A 93 -2.80 9.53 -15.18
CA ALA A 93 -3.31 9.21 -16.52
C ALA A 93 -4.55 10.04 -16.88
N LYS A 94 -5.52 10.17 -15.96
CA LYS A 94 -6.70 11.02 -16.14
C LYS A 94 -6.32 12.49 -16.32
N ALA A 95 -5.34 12.99 -15.56
CA ALA A 95 -4.86 14.36 -15.69
C ALA A 95 -4.23 14.63 -17.06
N HIS A 96 -3.35 13.73 -17.53
CA HIS A 96 -2.78 13.81 -18.88
C HIS A 96 -3.87 13.79 -19.97
N TYR A 97 -4.85 12.90 -19.83
CA TYR A 97 -5.97 12.82 -20.77
C TYR A 97 -6.76 14.14 -20.86
N GLN A 98 -7.15 14.72 -19.73
CA GLN A 98 -7.87 16.01 -19.68
C GLN A 98 -7.04 17.18 -20.25
N LEU A 99 -5.71 17.10 -20.17
CA LEU A 99 -4.80 18.08 -20.78
C LEU A 99 -4.61 17.87 -22.29
N GLY A 100 -5.13 16.78 -22.86
CA GLY A 100 -4.93 16.40 -24.26
C GLY A 100 -3.56 15.77 -24.54
N GLU A 101 -2.80 15.45 -23.49
CA GLU A 101 -1.49 14.81 -23.53
C GLU A 101 -1.68 13.28 -23.67
N LEU A 102 -2.26 12.86 -24.81
CA LEU A 102 -2.71 11.48 -25.03
C LEU A 102 -1.55 10.47 -25.06
N ALA A 103 -0.38 10.85 -25.57
CA ALA A 103 0.79 9.97 -25.61
C ALA A 103 1.30 9.66 -24.21
N GLU A 104 1.34 10.68 -23.34
CA GLU A 104 1.73 10.58 -21.95
C GLU A 104 0.71 9.78 -21.14
N ALA A 105 -0.59 10.03 -21.34
CA ALA A 105 -1.66 9.23 -20.72
C ALA A 105 -1.49 7.74 -21.03
N LYS A 106 -1.25 7.40 -22.30
CA LYS A 106 -0.96 6.03 -22.75
C LYS A 106 0.28 5.46 -22.06
N GLN A 107 1.36 6.22 -21.95
CA GLN A 107 2.59 5.75 -21.29
C GLN A 107 2.35 5.42 -19.81
N VAL A 108 1.60 6.27 -19.10
CA VAL A 108 1.28 6.06 -17.68
C VAL A 108 0.41 4.82 -17.50
N LEU A 109 -0.62 4.63 -18.33
CA LEU A 109 -1.48 3.45 -18.31
C LEU A 109 -0.70 2.14 -18.56
N ASN A 110 0.20 2.13 -19.54
CA ASN A 110 1.08 0.98 -19.77
C ASN A 110 2.03 0.70 -18.60
N GLY A 111 2.47 1.75 -17.89
CA GLY A 111 3.26 1.61 -16.66
C GLY A 111 2.45 1.01 -15.52
N LEU A 112 1.18 1.41 -15.40
CA LEU A 112 0.26 0.92 -14.37
C LEU A 112 0.03 -0.60 -14.49
N MET A 113 -0.16 -1.14 -15.69
CA MET A 113 -0.29 -2.60 -15.91
C MET A 113 0.91 -3.40 -15.39
N LYS A 114 2.12 -2.81 -15.38
CA LYS A 114 3.32 -3.47 -14.84
C LYS A 114 3.37 -3.46 -13.32
N ILE A 115 2.72 -2.48 -12.69
CA ILE A 115 2.73 -2.26 -11.24
C ILE A 115 1.60 -3.02 -10.57
N ALA A 116 0.40 -2.98 -11.17
CA ALA A 116 -0.84 -3.58 -10.70
C ALA A 116 -1.54 -4.33 -11.85
N PRO A 117 -1.13 -5.57 -12.16
CA PRO A 117 -1.74 -6.40 -13.20
C PRO A 117 -3.23 -6.69 -12.96
N GLU A 118 -3.70 -6.57 -11.72
CA GLU A 118 -5.11 -6.71 -11.36
C GLU A 118 -6.02 -5.61 -11.94
N GLU A 119 -5.45 -4.44 -12.25
CA GLU A 119 -6.17 -3.29 -12.82
C GLU A 119 -6.26 -3.35 -14.36
N ASP A 120 -5.67 -4.37 -14.99
CA ASP A 120 -5.55 -4.53 -16.45
C ASP A 120 -6.89 -4.35 -17.17
N TYR A 121 -7.97 -4.94 -16.64
CA TYR A 121 -9.31 -4.83 -17.23
C TYR A 121 -9.83 -3.38 -17.32
N ARG A 122 -9.46 -2.50 -16.37
CA ARG A 122 -9.85 -1.08 -16.36
C ARG A 122 -8.94 -0.28 -17.27
N VAL A 123 -7.66 -0.63 -17.29
CA VAL A 123 -6.64 0.05 -18.09
C VAL A 123 -6.86 -0.18 -19.58
N ASP A 124 -7.22 -1.40 -19.98
CA ASP A 124 -7.47 -1.76 -21.38
C ASP A 124 -8.52 -0.86 -22.03
N ALA A 125 -9.66 -0.65 -21.36
CA ALA A 125 -10.73 0.20 -21.88
C ALA A 125 -10.28 1.67 -22.05
N TRP A 126 -9.47 2.18 -21.12
CA TRP A 126 -8.91 3.53 -21.22
C TRP A 126 -7.83 3.64 -22.29
N LEU A 127 -6.99 2.62 -22.45
CA LEU A 127 -5.98 2.57 -23.51
C LEU A 127 -6.62 2.57 -24.90
N GLU A 128 -7.69 1.79 -25.10
CA GLU A 128 -8.45 1.77 -26.34
C GLU A 128 -9.06 3.16 -26.65
N LEU A 129 -9.64 3.82 -25.65
CA LEU A 129 -10.19 5.17 -25.78
C LEU A 129 -9.11 6.18 -26.18
N VAL A 130 -7.99 6.20 -25.46
CA VAL A 130 -6.86 7.10 -25.73
C VAL A 130 -6.28 6.85 -27.12
N GLU A 131 -6.14 5.59 -27.54
CA GLU A 131 -5.63 5.24 -28.87
C GLU A 131 -6.56 5.68 -30.00
N THR A 132 -7.87 5.51 -29.79
CA THR A 132 -8.90 5.94 -30.75
C THR A 132 -8.85 7.46 -30.92
N GLU A 133 -8.90 8.22 -29.84
CA GLU A 133 -8.80 9.68 -29.91
C GLU A 133 -7.48 10.14 -30.53
N PHE A 134 -6.37 9.48 -30.17
CA PHE A 134 -5.07 9.82 -30.72
C PHE A 134 -5.02 9.62 -32.24
N THR A 135 -5.61 8.53 -32.73
CA THR A 135 -5.70 8.21 -34.16
C THR A 135 -6.60 9.18 -34.91
N GLU A 136 -7.76 9.51 -34.35
CA GLU A 136 -8.72 10.46 -34.95
C GLU A 136 -8.15 11.88 -35.05
N ARG A 137 -7.37 12.30 -34.04
CA ARG A 137 -6.73 13.62 -34.02
C ARG A 137 -5.47 13.69 -34.88
N ARG A 138 -4.94 12.56 -35.37
CA ARG A 138 -3.80 12.60 -36.31
C ARG A 138 -4.28 13.11 -37.67
N PRO A 139 -3.61 14.12 -38.26
CA PRO A 139 -3.89 14.51 -39.63
C PRO A 139 -3.62 13.32 -40.56
N LYS A 140 -4.61 12.95 -41.37
CA LYS A 140 -4.44 11.93 -42.41
C LYS A 140 -3.29 12.37 -43.32
N PRO A 141 -2.32 11.49 -43.64
CA PRO A 141 -1.28 11.83 -44.60
C PRO A 141 -1.98 12.21 -45.91
N VAL A 142 -1.76 13.45 -46.35
CA VAL A 142 -2.21 13.90 -47.66
C VAL A 142 -1.27 13.22 -48.66
N ASN A 143 -1.75 12.15 -49.29
CA ASN A 143 -1.08 11.51 -50.42
C ASN A 143 -1.08 12.44 -51.64
#